data_AF-A0AAU4W0P6-F1
#
_entry.id   AF-A0AAU4W0P6-F1
#
_cell.length_a   1.000
_cell.length_b   1.000
_cell.length_c   1.000
_cell.angle_alpha   90.00
_cell.angle_beta   90.00
_cell.angle_gamma   90.00
#
_symmetry.space_group_name_H-M   'P 1'
#
loop_
_entity.id
_entity.type
_entity.pdbx_description
1 polymer ?
#
loop_
_entity_poly.entity_id
_entity_poly.type
_entity_poly.pdbx_seq_one_letter_code
_entity_poly.pdbx_strand_id
1 'polypeptide(L)'
;MSWLSRPGAGPEPRPLTAEPDEVQARVGKRLDDVAKILAGALVAVAGIMTTLGLTSDVIVVALNNESWPIYVASLCAILAIACSVVALLINPTRRGNLWETLVLVLGVIFYMAALSVAVVGAGQAAGGNGRPNVTDVVIEGHRPDLNLNFDVHADGVDRWATIEVYVNGVTMDGQSVEKGNLYESTLRPNDKGEVAQRVSVPVSVPRHAWGIQVTALAAGGKGDCDARSSRGPTCVTLKLP
;
A
#
# COMPACT_ATOMS: atom_id res chain seq x y z
N MET A 1 -58.23 -75.06 -11.02
CA MET A 1 -56.92 -74.74 -11.64
C MET A 1 -56.66 -73.26 -11.42
N SER A 2 -55.77 -72.95 -10.49
CA SER A 2 -55.35 -71.61 -10.08
C SER A 2 -54.22 -71.12 -10.98
N TRP A 3 -54.32 -69.89 -11.48
CA TRP A 3 -53.24 -69.21 -12.19
C TRP A 3 -52.55 -68.22 -11.24
N LEU A 4 -51.28 -68.49 -10.96
CA LEU A 4 -50.36 -67.62 -10.22
C LEU A 4 -49.76 -66.60 -11.18
N SER A 5 -50.08 -65.32 -11.01
CA SER A 5 -49.40 -64.21 -11.68
C SER A 5 -48.11 -63.84 -10.93
N ARG A 6 -46.98 -63.84 -11.66
CA ARG A 6 -45.66 -63.43 -11.17
C ARG A 6 -45.61 -61.92 -10.82
N PRO A 7 -44.94 -61.51 -9.73
CA PRO A 7 -44.65 -60.11 -9.46
C PRO A 7 -43.36 -59.70 -10.18
N GLY A 8 -43.44 -58.72 -11.08
CA GLY A 8 -42.27 -58.25 -11.83
C GLY A 8 -42.61 -57.36 -13.02
N ALA A 9 -43.47 -56.36 -12.82
CA ALA A 9 -43.63 -55.26 -13.78
C ALA A 9 -43.04 -53.99 -13.14
N GLY A 10 -41.72 -53.92 -13.12
CA GLY A 10 -41.05 -52.63 -12.97
C GLY A 10 -41.16 -51.89 -14.31
N PRO A 11 -41.57 -50.61 -14.35
CA PRO A 11 -41.59 -49.86 -15.58
C PRO A 11 -40.16 -49.72 -16.15
N GLU A 12 -40.00 -50.10 -17.41
CA GLU A 12 -38.79 -49.87 -18.20
C GLU A 12 -38.41 -48.37 -18.23
N PRO A 13 -37.10 -48.05 -18.30
CA PRO A 13 -36.60 -46.69 -18.20
C PRO A 13 -36.91 -45.89 -19.47
N ARG A 14 -37.67 -44.80 -19.32
CA ARG A 14 -37.81 -43.79 -20.38
C ARG A 14 -36.50 -42.99 -20.51
N PRO A 15 -36.09 -42.60 -21.74
CA PRO A 15 -34.84 -41.90 -21.98
C PRO A 15 -34.86 -40.51 -21.33
N LEU A 16 -33.76 -40.17 -20.65
CA LEU A 16 -33.43 -38.86 -20.09
C LEU A 16 -33.25 -37.81 -21.20
N THR A 17 -34.36 -37.30 -21.73
CA THR A 17 -34.37 -35.94 -22.30
C THR A 17 -34.60 -35.00 -21.13
N ALA A 18 -33.51 -34.57 -20.48
CA ALA A 18 -33.59 -33.48 -19.50
C ALA A 18 -34.15 -32.24 -20.22
N GLU A 19 -35.33 -31.79 -19.81
CA GLU A 19 -35.95 -30.62 -20.41
C GLU A 19 -35.04 -29.39 -20.19
N PRO A 20 -34.92 -28.50 -21.19
CA PRO A 20 -34.09 -27.29 -21.10
C PRO A 20 -34.44 -26.41 -19.89
N ASP A 21 -35.69 -26.49 -19.41
CA ASP A 21 -36.18 -25.79 -18.22
C ASP A 21 -35.50 -26.26 -16.92
N GLU A 22 -35.21 -27.56 -16.78
CA GLU A 22 -34.50 -28.07 -15.59
C GLU A 22 -33.03 -27.67 -15.60
N VAL A 23 -32.40 -27.63 -16.78
CA VAL A 23 -31.02 -27.17 -16.95
C VAL A 23 -30.93 -25.67 -16.66
N GLN A 24 -31.86 -24.86 -17.18
CA GLN A 24 -31.91 -23.42 -16.91
C GLN A 24 -32.23 -23.12 -15.43
N ALA A 25 -33.16 -23.83 -14.80
CA ALA A 25 -33.46 -23.66 -13.38
C ALA A 25 -32.26 -24.01 -12.49
N ARG A 26 -31.52 -25.06 -12.85
CA ARG A 26 -30.33 -25.50 -12.11
C ARG A 26 -29.15 -24.54 -12.30
N VAL A 27 -28.98 -23.98 -13.50
CA VAL A 27 -28.00 -22.93 -13.78
C VAL A 27 -28.38 -21.62 -13.07
N GLY A 28 -29.65 -21.22 -13.08
CA GLY A 28 -30.15 -20.04 -12.38
C GLY A 28 -29.94 -20.13 -10.87
N LYS A 29 -30.20 -21.29 -10.27
CA LYS A 29 -29.93 -21.52 -8.84
C LYS A 29 -28.43 -21.47 -8.50
N ARG A 30 -27.57 -21.99 -9.38
CA ARG A 30 -26.11 -21.89 -9.21
C ARG A 30 -25.61 -20.45 -9.32
N LEU A 31 -26.15 -19.67 -10.25
CA LEU A 31 -25.83 -18.25 -10.40
C LEU A 31 -26.28 -17.45 -9.16
N ASP A 32 -27.44 -17.76 -8.59
CA ASP A 32 -27.92 -17.11 -7.36
C ASP A 32 -27.04 -17.45 -6.13
N ASP A 33 -26.62 -18.71 -5.98
CA ASP A 33 -25.71 -19.10 -4.90
C ASP A 33 -24.32 -18.45 -5.04
N VAL A 34 -23.79 -18.40 -6.27
CA VAL A 34 -22.52 -17.72 -6.56
C VAL A 34 -22.63 -16.22 -6.34
N ALA A 35 -23.74 -15.60 -6.75
CA ALA A 35 -24.00 -14.18 -6.54
C ALA A 35 -24.11 -13.84 -5.04
N LYS A 36 -24.75 -14.70 -4.24
CA LYS A 36 -24.81 -14.54 -2.77
C LYS A 36 -23.44 -14.63 -2.11
N ILE A 37 -22.61 -15.59 -2.53
CA ILE A 37 -21.25 -15.74 -2.00
C ILE A 37 -20.39 -14.52 -2.40
N LEU A 38 -20.48 -14.07 -3.65
CA LEU A 38 -19.79 -12.87 -4.13
C LEU A 38 -20.26 -11.60 -3.41
N ALA A 39 -21.57 -11.45 -3.19
CA ALA A 39 -22.12 -10.33 -2.43
C ALA A 39 -21.64 -10.35 -0.97
N GLY A 40 -21.62 -11.53 -0.34
CA GLY A 40 -21.08 -11.70 1.02
C GLY A 40 -19.58 -11.36 1.10
N ALA A 41 -18.80 -11.80 0.12
CA ALA A 41 -17.37 -11.48 0.03
C ALA A 41 -17.15 -9.97 -0.16
N LEU A 42 -17.90 -9.33 -1.05
CA LEU A 42 -17.82 -7.88 -1.29
C LEU A 42 -18.19 -7.08 -0.04
N VAL A 43 -19.23 -7.49 0.68
CA VAL A 43 -19.63 -6.83 1.95
C VAL A 43 -18.57 -7.04 3.03
N ALA A 44 -17.98 -8.23 3.14
CA ALA A 44 -16.88 -8.48 4.07
C ALA A 44 -15.65 -7.61 3.75
N VAL A 45 -15.31 -7.45 2.47
CA VAL A 45 -14.19 -6.63 2.02
C VAL A 45 -14.45 -5.15 2.25
N ALA A 46 -15.65 -4.66 1.94
CA ALA A 46 -16.06 -3.31 2.24
C ALA A 46 -16.06 -3.05 3.75
N GLY A 47 -16.50 -4.02 4.56
CA GLY A 47 -16.43 -3.97 6.02
C GLY A 47 -14.98 -3.87 6.52
N ILE A 48 -14.07 -4.70 6.02
CA ILE A 48 -12.64 -4.66 6.36
C ILE A 48 -12.03 -3.31 5.96
N MET A 49 -12.27 -2.84 4.73
CA MET A 49 -11.79 -1.53 4.27
C MET A 49 -12.30 -0.37 5.14
N THR A 50 -13.55 -0.44 5.59
CA THR A 50 -14.16 0.56 6.47
C THR A 50 -13.58 0.49 7.88
N THR A 51 -13.39 -0.70 8.45
CA THR A 51 -12.76 -0.88 9.77
C THR A 51 -11.29 -0.45 9.79
N LEU A 52 -10.61 -0.55 8.64
CA LEU A 52 -9.23 -0.10 8.47
C LEU A 52 -9.13 1.40 8.13
N GLY A 53 -10.25 2.12 8.03
CA GLY A 53 -10.25 3.58 7.83
C GLY A 53 -9.71 4.02 6.46
N LEU A 54 -9.83 3.19 5.43
CA LEU A 54 -9.38 3.49 4.06
C LEU A 54 -10.33 4.53 3.41
N THR A 55 -10.19 5.80 3.78
CA THR A 55 -10.81 6.91 3.06
C THR A 55 -10.09 7.17 1.73
N SER A 56 -10.85 7.61 0.72
CA SER A 56 -10.47 7.75 -0.70
C SER A 56 -9.09 8.38 -0.98
N ASP A 57 -8.55 9.20 -0.08
CA ASP A 57 -7.28 9.89 -0.26
C ASP A 57 -6.05 8.95 -0.16
N VAL A 58 -6.16 7.85 0.60
CA VAL A 58 -5.06 6.87 0.78
C VAL A 58 -4.83 6.04 -0.49
N ILE A 59 -5.88 5.82 -1.29
CA ILE A 59 -5.82 5.04 -2.53
C ILE A 59 -5.05 5.80 -3.62
N VAL A 60 -5.19 7.13 -3.65
CA VAL A 60 -4.51 7.99 -4.64
C VAL A 60 -3.02 8.16 -4.31
N VAL A 61 -2.66 8.17 -3.03
CA VAL A 61 -1.24 8.21 -2.59
C VAL A 61 -0.55 6.86 -2.82
N ALA A 62 -1.24 5.74 -2.61
CA ALA A 62 -0.70 4.40 -2.89
C ALA A 62 -0.41 4.17 -4.39
N LEU A 63 -1.23 4.69 -5.29
CA LEU A 63 -1.04 4.57 -6.75
C LEU A 63 0.15 5.35 -7.31
N ASN A 64 0.69 6.31 -6.56
CA ASN A 64 1.79 7.17 -7.02
C ASN A 64 3.17 6.75 -6.48
N ASN A 65 3.23 5.72 -5.64
CA ASN A 65 4.48 5.10 -5.23
C ASN A 65 4.65 3.84 -6.10
N GLU A 66 5.78 3.68 -6.77
CA GLU A 66 6.13 2.43 -7.48
C GLU A 66 6.29 1.30 -6.47
N SER A 67 5.18 0.79 -5.95
CA SER A 67 5.17 -0.23 -4.92
C SER A 67 4.94 -1.57 -5.60
N TRP A 68 6.01 -2.37 -5.72
CA TRP A 68 6.01 -3.81 -6.05
C TRP A 68 4.79 -4.59 -5.47
N PRO A 69 4.35 -4.35 -4.21
CA PRO A 69 3.13 -4.95 -3.67
C PRO A 69 1.85 -4.75 -4.51
N ILE A 70 1.65 -3.57 -5.10
CA ILE A 70 0.42 -3.25 -5.86
C ILE A 70 0.34 -4.07 -7.15
N TYR A 71 1.47 -4.27 -7.82
CA TYR A 71 1.56 -5.12 -9.00
C TYR A 71 1.26 -6.59 -8.66
N VAL A 72 1.82 -7.10 -7.55
CA VAL A 72 1.57 -8.46 -7.07
C VAL A 72 0.10 -8.67 -6.67
N ALA A 73 -0.50 -7.70 -5.99
CA ALA A 73 -1.91 -7.73 -5.62
C ALA A 73 -2.83 -7.72 -6.86
N SER A 74 -2.54 -6.86 -7.84
CA SER A 74 -3.27 -6.79 -9.11
C SER A 74 -3.19 -8.10 -9.90
N LEU A 75 -1.99 -8.68 -10.02
CA LEU A 75 -1.79 -9.97 -10.69
C LEU A 75 -2.55 -11.10 -10.00
N CYS A 76 -2.50 -11.17 -8.66
CA CYS A 76 -3.24 -12.17 -7.89
C CYS A 76 -4.76 -11.99 -8.03
N ALA A 77 -5.26 -10.75 -8.08
CA ALA A 77 -6.68 -10.48 -8.30
C ALA A 77 -7.12 -10.95 -9.70
N ILE A 78 -6.33 -10.67 -10.75
CA ILE A 78 -6.60 -11.14 -12.12
C ILE A 78 -6.62 -12.67 -12.17
N LEU A 79 -5.67 -13.35 -11.49
CA LEU A 79 -5.63 -14.80 -11.41
C LEU A 79 -6.82 -15.39 -10.65
N ALA A 80 -7.28 -14.73 -9.58
CA ALA A 80 -8.46 -15.15 -8.82
C ALA A 80 -9.74 -15.06 -9.68
N ILE A 81 -9.88 -13.98 -10.47
CA ILE A 81 -10.99 -13.81 -11.43
C ILE A 81 -10.90 -14.89 -12.52
N ALA A 82 -9.72 -15.11 -13.10
CA ALA A 82 -9.51 -16.14 -14.12
C ALA A 82 -9.86 -17.55 -13.59
N CYS A 83 -9.42 -17.89 -12.38
CA CYS A 83 -9.78 -19.17 -11.73
C CYS A 83 -11.30 -19.30 -11.54
N SER A 84 -11.96 -18.22 -11.11
CA SER A 84 -13.43 -18.22 -10.94
C SER A 84 -14.18 -18.43 -12.26
N VAL A 85 -13.71 -17.80 -13.35
CA VAL A 85 -14.28 -17.99 -14.70
C VAL A 85 -14.02 -19.41 -15.21
N VAL A 86 -12.81 -19.95 -15.01
CA VAL A 86 -12.47 -21.33 -15.39
C VAL A 86 -13.32 -22.35 -14.64
N ALA A 87 -13.62 -22.12 -13.36
CA ALA A 87 -14.50 -22.99 -12.58
C ALA A 87 -15.92 -23.09 -13.17
N LEU A 88 -16.45 -22.01 -13.74
CA LEU A 88 -17.76 -21.98 -14.40
C LEU A 88 -17.78 -22.75 -15.74
N LEU A 89 -16.62 -22.99 -16.36
CA LEU A 89 -16.49 -23.72 -17.63
C LEU A 89 -16.29 -25.22 -17.43
N ILE A 90 -16.17 -25.71 -16.19
CA ILE A 90 -15.96 -27.14 -15.91
C ILE A 90 -17.30 -27.89 -15.96
N ASN A 91 -17.39 -28.87 -16.86
CA ASN A 91 -18.60 -29.67 -17.02
C ASN A 91 -18.94 -30.50 -15.76
N PRO A 92 -20.24 -30.59 -15.37
CA PRO A 92 -20.69 -31.24 -14.15
C PRO A 92 -20.60 -32.77 -14.27
N THR A 93 -19.41 -33.30 -14.08
CA THR A 93 -19.12 -34.73 -13.95
C THR A 93 -18.56 -35.00 -12.56
N ARG A 94 -18.60 -36.25 -12.09
CA ARG A 94 -18.11 -36.62 -10.73
C ARG A 94 -16.64 -36.23 -10.48
N ARG A 95 -15.82 -36.20 -11.54
CA ARG A 95 -14.45 -35.66 -11.54
C ARG A 95 -14.42 -34.15 -11.77
N GLY A 96 -15.32 -33.60 -12.59
CA GLY A 96 -15.48 -32.16 -12.80
C GLY A 96 -15.78 -31.39 -11.51
N ASN A 97 -16.65 -31.91 -10.64
CA ASN A 97 -16.98 -31.25 -9.37
C ASN A 97 -15.77 -31.17 -8.40
N LEU A 98 -14.85 -32.15 -8.47
CA LEU A 98 -13.59 -32.15 -7.71
C LEU A 98 -12.64 -31.06 -8.24
N TRP A 99 -12.53 -30.93 -9.57
CA TRP A 99 -11.73 -29.88 -10.20
C TRP A 99 -12.34 -28.48 -10.00
N GLU A 100 -13.66 -28.33 -10.10
CA GLU A 100 -14.40 -27.10 -9.78
C GLU A 100 -14.08 -26.63 -8.35
N THR A 101 -14.17 -27.55 -7.38
CA THR A 101 -13.86 -27.26 -5.98
C THR A 101 -12.40 -26.86 -5.80
N LEU A 102 -11.46 -27.56 -6.45
CA LEU A 102 -10.02 -27.27 -6.33
C LEU A 102 -9.68 -25.89 -6.93
N VAL A 103 -10.23 -25.56 -8.09
CA VAL A 103 -10.03 -24.26 -8.76
C VAL A 103 -10.66 -23.13 -7.96
N LEU A 104 -11.84 -23.33 -7.37
CA LEU A 104 -12.49 -22.35 -6.47
C LEU A 104 -11.64 -22.10 -5.22
N VAL A 105 -11.14 -23.15 -4.57
CA VAL A 105 -10.26 -23.02 -3.40
C VAL A 105 -8.99 -22.27 -3.76
N LEU A 106 -8.38 -22.57 -4.91
CA LEU A 106 -7.20 -21.85 -5.41
C LEU A 106 -7.51 -20.37 -5.64
N GLY A 107 -8.66 -20.05 -6.24
CA GLY A 107 -9.14 -18.69 -6.45
C GLY A 107 -9.32 -17.92 -5.14
N VAL A 108 -9.90 -18.55 -4.12
CA VAL A 108 -10.04 -17.97 -2.77
C VAL A 108 -8.68 -17.70 -2.13
N ILE A 109 -7.72 -18.63 -2.25
CA ILE A 109 -6.36 -18.42 -1.72
C ILE A 109 -5.69 -17.23 -2.39
N PHE A 110 -5.75 -17.14 -3.72
CA PHE A 110 -5.20 -16.00 -4.45
C PHE A 110 -5.89 -14.69 -4.10
N TYR A 111 -7.21 -14.72 -3.88
CA TYR A 111 -7.97 -13.56 -3.43
C TYR A 111 -7.53 -13.08 -2.04
N MET A 112 -7.40 -13.99 -1.07
CA MET A 112 -6.95 -13.65 0.28
C MET A 112 -5.50 -13.16 0.30
N ALA A 113 -4.64 -13.72 -0.56
CA ALA A 113 -3.28 -13.24 -0.76
C ALA A 113 -3.25 -11.82 -1.35
N ALA A 114 -4.03 -11.56 -2.42
CA ALA A 114 -4.15 -10.23 -3.02
C ALA A 114 -4.62 -9.19 -2.01
N LEU A 115 -5.62 -9.55 -1.19
CA LEU A 115 -6.17 -8.67 -0.16
C LEU A 115 -5.12 -8.39 0.93
N SER A 116 -4.38 -9.39 1.37
CA SER A 116 -3.32 -9.21 2.36
C SER A 116 -2.23 -8.27 1.87
N VAL A 117 -1.77 -8.45 0.62
CA VAL A 117 -0.76 -7.58 0.01
C VAL A 117 -1.30 -6.16 -0.21
N ALA A 118 -2.56 -6.02 -0.61
CA ALA A 118 -3.21 -4.72 -0.76
C ALA A 118 -3.31 -3.97 0.58
N VAL A 119 -3.64 -4.65 1.68
CA VAL A 119 -3.68 -4.06 3.02
C VAL A 119 -2.29 -3.61 3.48
N VAL A 120 -1.26 -4.44 3.27
CA VAL A 120 0.13 -4.06 3.59
C VAL A 120 0.59 -2.87 2.74
N GLY A 121 0.28 -2.87 1.44
CA GLY A 121 0.60 -1.76 0.55
C GLY A 121 -0.11 -0.46 0.94
N ALA A 122 -1.38 -0.53 1.34
CA ALA A 122 -2.13 0.62 1.82
C ALA A 122 -1.59 1.14 3.16
N GLY A 123 -1.19 0.24 4.08
CA GLY A 123 -0.56 0.61 5.34
C GLY A 123 0.79 1.31 5.13
N GLN A 124 1.59 0.84 4.17
CA GLN A 124 2.85 1.48 3.81
C GLN A 124 2.62 2.87 3.17
N ALA A 125 1.59 3.03 2.34
CA ALA A 125 1.24 4.32 1.75
C ALA A 125 0.66 5.32 2.77
N ALA A 126 -0.13 4.85 3.72
CA ALA A 126 -0.69 5.66 4.80
C ALA A 126 0.37 6.08 5.83
N GLY A 127 1.42 5.29 5.99
CA GLY A 127 2.55 5.61 6.85
C GLY A 127 3.38 6.81 6.40
N GLY A 128 3.17 7.35 5.19
CA GLY A 128 4.03 8.39 4.62
C GLY A 128 5.17 7.78 3.81
N ASN A 129 5.64 8.50 2.79
CA ASN A 129 6.69 8.00 1.89
C ASN A 129 8.11 8.21 2.45
N GLY A 130 8.25 8.42 3.76
CA GLY A 130 9.52 8.77 4.42
C GLY A 130 10.01 10.18 4.08
N ARG A 131 9.13 11.06 3.58
CA ARG A 131 9.50 12.44 3.24
C ARG A 131 9.71 13.24 4.53
N PRO A 132 10.91 13.78 4.77
CA PRO A 132 11.16 14.55 5.98
C PRO A 132 10.49 15.92 5.89
N ASN A 133 10.09 16.43 7.04
CA ASN A 133 9.60 17.79 7.24
C ASN A 133 10.47 18.46 8.30
N VAL A 134 10.75 19.75 8.11
CA VAL A 134 11.53 20.55 9.05
C VAL A 134 10.64 21.69 9.52
N THR A 135 10.38 21.75 10.82
CA THR A 135 9.50 22.75 11.45
C THR A 135 10.22 23.49 12.58
N ASP A 136 9.58 24.54 13.08
CA ASP A 136 10.01 25.27 14.28
C ASP A 136 11.46 25.77 14.21
N VAL A 137 11.87 26.19 13.01
CA VAL A 137 13.23 26.64 12.75
C VAL A 137 13.41 28.04 13.31
N VAL A 138 14.22 28.17 14.37
CA VAL A 138 14.47 29.41 15.09
C VAL A 138 15.97 29.59 15.27
N ILE A 139 16.45 30.81 15.05
CA ILE A 139 17.82 31.23 15.36
C ILE A 139 17.77 32.22 16.52
N GLU A 140 18.50 31.92 17.57
CA GLU A 140 18.65 32.78 18.75
C GLU A 140 20.11 33.25 18.89
N GLY A 141 20.30 34.41 19.51
CA GLY A 141 21.63 34.96 19.79
C GLY A 141 22.09 36.03 18.79
N HIS A 142 23.37 36.39 18.89
CA HIS A 142 24.01 37.38 18.03
C HIS A 142 25.29 36.79 17.45
N ARG A 143 25.64 37.17 16.22
CA ARG A 143 26.89 36.73 15.61
C ARG A 143 28.10 37.11 16.49
N PRO A 144 29.09 36.22 16.67
CA PRO A 144 29.24 34.92 16.02
C PRO A 144 28.52 33.74 16.71
N ASP A 145 28.03 33.93 17.93
CA ASP A 145 27.48 32.88 18.80
C ASP A 145 25.95 32.78 18.61
N LEU A 146 25.56 32.04 17.58
CA LEU A 146 24.15 31.75 17.29
C LEU A 146 23.79 30.35 17.79
N ASN A 147 22.56 30.17 18.24
CA ASN A 147 21.98 28.87 18.55
C ASN A 147 20.86 28.59 17.55
N LEU A 148 20.94 27.46 16.85
CA LEU A 148 19.95 27.03 15.87
C LEU A 148 19.10 25.92 16.47
N ASN A 149 17.78 26.16 16.51
CA ASN A 149 16.77 25.21 16.96
C ASN A 149 15.88 24.82 15.78
N PHE A 150 15.62 23.53 15.61
CA PHE A 150 14.65 23.04 14.62
C PHE A 150 14.17 21.64 14.98
N ASP A 151 12.97 21.31 14.52
CA ASP A 151 12.37 19.99 14.67
C ASP A 151 12.37 19.29 13.30
N VAL A 152 12.78 18.02 13.28
CA VAL A 152 12.74 17.15 12.09
C VAL A 152 11.76 16.03 12.34
N HIS A 153 10.79 15.90 11.44
CA HIS A 153 9.75 14.87 11.50
C HIS A 153 9.63 14.13 10.17
N ALA A 154 9.53 12.80 10.19
CA ALA A 154 9.25 11.99 9.01
C ALA A 154 8.46 10.74 9.38
N ASP A 155 7.42 10.42 8.63
CA ASP A 155 6.62 9.21 8.82
C ASP A 155 6.86 8.22 7.68
N GLY A 156 6.84 6.92 8.01
CA GLY A 156 6.91 5.83 7.03
C GLY A 156 8.30 5.66 6.42
N VAL A 157 9.33 6.02 7.18
CA VAL A 157 10.73 5.75 6.82
C VAL A 157 10.99 4.25 7.01
N ASP A 158 11.56 3.61 5.99
CA ASP A 158 11.97 2.20 6.07
C ASP A 158 12.91 2.01 7.27
N ARG A 159 12.72 0.94 8.05
CA ARG A 159 13.51 0.62 9.25
C ARG A 159 15.02 0.56 8.99
N TRP A 160 15.42 0.26 7.75
CA TRP A 160 16.82 0.20 7.35
C TRP A 160 17.33 1.48 6.68
N ALA A 161 16.44 2.42 6.40
CA ALA A 161 16.76 3.73 5.85
C ALA A 161 17.07 4.74 6.96
N THR A 162 17.62 5.88 6.54
CA THR A 162 17.97 6.99 7.41
C THR A 162 17.52 8.32 6.80
N ILE A 163 17.29 9.32 7.65
CA ILE A 163 17.14 10.71 7.25
C ILE A 163 18.44 11.42 7.57
N GLU A 164 19.07 12.00 6.56
CA GLU A 164 20.27 12.82 6.72
C GLU A 164 19.86 14.29 6.84
N VAL A 165 20.42 14.97 7.82
CA VAL A 165 20.11 16.37 8.11
C VAL A 165 21.41 17.17 8.06
N TYR A 166 21.41 18.21 7.24
CA TYR A 166 22.54 19.08 7.01
C TYR A 166 22.15 20.53 7.29
N VAL A 167 23.07 21.28 7.87
CA VAL A 167 22.93 22.73 8.05
C VAL A 167 24.10 23.40 7.37
N ASN A 168 23.83 24.32 6.45
CA ASN A 168 24.83 25.03 5.68
C ASN A 168 24.64 26.54 5.77
N GLY A 169 25.73 27.29 5.82
CA GLY A 169 25.69 28.73 5.59
C GLY A 169 25.48 28.99 4.10
N VAL A 170 24.52 29.84 3.72
CA VAL A 170 24.19 30.12 2.32
C VAL A 170 24.32 31.60 1.96
N THR A 171 24.67 31.87 0.71
CA THR A 171 24.63 33.21 0.10
C THR A 171 23.19 33.59 -0.25
N MET A 172 22.99 34.84 -0.70
CA MET A 172 21.68 35.31 -1.16
C MET A 172 21.14 34.50 -2.36
N ASP A 173 22.04 33.93 -3.16
CA ASP A 173 21.71 33.08 -4.32
C ASP A 173 21.53 31.60 -3.95
N GLY A 174 21.50 31.27 -2.65
CA GLY A 174 21.30 29.90 -2.15
C GLY A 174 22.51 28.99 -2.27
N GLN A 175 23.69 29.52 -2.61
CA GLN A 175 24.92 28.72 -2.71
C GLN A 175 25.56 28.53 -1.34
N SER A 176 26.08 27.33 -1.08
CA SER A 176 26.84 27.07 0.16
C SER A 176 28.09 27.94 0.22
N VAL A 177 28.26 28.58 1.36
CA VAL A 177 29.35 29.51 1.66
C VAL A 177 30.64 28.76 2.01
N GLU A 178 30.51 27.57 2.60
CA GLU A 178 31.63 26.71 2.98
C GLU A 178 31.56 25.35 2.29
N LYS A 179 32.71 24.67 2.22
CA LYS A 179 32.82 23.29 1.72
C LYS A 179 32.40 22.22 2.74
N GLY A 180 32.00 22.62 3.95
CA GLY A 180 31.58 21.71 5.02
C GLY A 180 30.25 22.14 5.63
N ASN A 181 29.55 21.17 6.21
CA ASN A 181 28.30 21.41 6.92
C ASN A 181 28.58 22.03 8.30
N LEU A 182 27.82 23.07 8.67
CA LEU A 182 27.83 23.64 10.02
C LEU A 182 27.32 22.63 11.05
N TYR A 183 26.40 21.76 10.63
CA TYR A 183 25.91 20.63 11.41
C TYR A 183 25.49 19.51 10.45
N GLU A 184 25.77 18.26 10.85
CA GLU A 184 25.40 17.07 10.11
C GLU A 184 24.96 15.99 11.08
N SER A 185 23.83 15.35 10.79
CA SER A 185 23.29 14.27 11.61
C SER A 185 22.54 13.25 10.76
N THR A 186 22.53 12.01 11.24
CA THR A 186 21.83 10.90 10.59
C THR A 186 20.81 10.32 11.57
N LEU A 187 19.53 10.41 11.19
CA LEU A 187 18.41 10.00 12.01
C LEU A 187 17.90 8.65 11.54
N ARG A 188 17.75 7.72 12.50
CA ARG A 188 17.15 6.41 12.24
C ARG A 188 15.70 6.43 12.72
N PRO A 189 14.78 5.78 11.99
CA PRO A 189 13.40 5.66 12.45
C PRO A 189 13.30 4.76 13.69
N ASN A 190 12.20 4.94 14.42
CA ASN A 190 11.77 4.04 15.48
C ASN A 190 11.14 2.75 14.91
N ASP A 191 10.66 1.85 15.78
CA ASP A 191 10.03 0.58 15.38
C ASP A 191 8.76 0.76 14.52
N LYS A 192 8.16 1.96 14.53
CA LYS A 192 6.99 2.32 13.73
C LYS A 192 7.33 2.97 12.40
N GLY A 193 8.62 3.23 12.11
CA GLY A 193 9.03 3.94 10.91
C GLY A 193 8.95 5.46 11.03
N GLU A 194 8.85 5.99 12.25
CA GLU A 194 8.74 7.43 12.51
C GLU A 194 10.11 7.98 12.95
N VAL A 195 10.47 9.15 12.43
CA VAL A 195 11.60 9.96 12.87
C VAL A 195 11.04 11.24 13.46
N ALA A 196 11.34 11.50 14.72
CA ALA A 196 11.01 12.76 15.38
C ALA A 196 12.20 13.18 16.24
N GLN A 197 12.88 14.26 15.86
CA GLN A 197 14.00 14.78 16.63
C GLN A 197 13.96 16.31 16.70
N ARG A 198 14.11 16.83 17.92
CA ARG A 198 14.42 18.22 18.18
C ARG A 198 15.92 18.42 18.25
N VAL A 199 16.44 19.32 17.43
CA VAL A 199 17.85 19.66 17.38
C VAL A 199 18.02 21.09 17.91
N SER A 200 18.96 21.25 18.85
CA SER A 200 19.43 22.54 19.36
C SER A 200 20.95 22.51 19.30
N VAL A 201 21.55 23.29 18.41
CA VAL A 201 22.99 23.29 18.21
C VAL A 201 23.56 24.70 18.13
N PRO A 202 24.68 24.98 18.83
CA PRO A 202 25.41 26.21 18.62
C PRO A 202 26.03 26.18 17.21
N VAL A 203 25.84 27.24 16.44
CA VAL A 203 26.33 27.37 15.06
C VAL A 203 27.18 28.63 14.92
N SER A 204 28.41 28.44 14.44
CA SER A 204 29.33 29.53 14.13
C SER A 204 29.26 29.83 12.64
N VAL A 205 28.53 30.87 12.28
CA VAL A 205 28.23 31.17 10.87
C VAL A 205 29.26 32.13 10.27
N PRO A 206 29.79 31.88 9.05
CA PRO A 206 30.75 32.76 8.40
C PRO A 206 30.22 34.18 8.20
N ARG A 207 31.10 35.19 8.30
CA ARG A 207 30.73 36.61 8.18
C ARG A 207 30.07 36.98 6.85
N HIS A 208 30.36 36.23 5.80
CA HIS A 208 29.86 36.45 4.45
C HIS A 208 28.61 35.62 4.12
N ALA A 209 28.13 34.80 5.07
CA ALA A 209 26.85 34.13 4.91
C ALA A 209 25.69 35.11 5.10
N TRP A 210 24.72 35.01 4.19
CA TRP A 210 23.48 35.77 4.23
C TRP A 210 22.40 35.06 5.05
N GLY A 211 22.39 33.72 5.00
CA GLY A 211 21.44 32.89 5.71
C GLY A 211 22.02 31.55 6.16
N ILE A 212 21.19 30.78 6.86
CA ILE A 212 21.41 29.36 7.17
C ILE A 212 20.34 28.57 6.43
N GLN A 213 20.74 27.50 5.76
CA GLN A 213 19.83 26.53 5.16
C GLN A 213 19.89 25.21 5.95
N VAL A 214 18.74 24.75 6.41
CA VAL A 214 18.55 23.41 6.98
C VAL A 214 17.97 22.53 5.89
N THR A 215 18.61 21.41 5.60
CA THR A 215 18.22 20.45 4.57
C THR A 215 18.06 19.08 5.22
N ALA A 216 16.87 18.48 5.10
CA ALA A 216 16.61 17.11 5.50
C ALA A 216 16.32 16.25 4.27
N LEU A 217 17.00 15.12 4.15
CA LEU A 217 16.96 14.25 2.98
C LEU A 217 16.79 12.79 3.41
N ALA A 218 15.88 12.06 2.75
CA ALA A 218 15.75 10.62 2.95
C ALA A 218 16.84 9.85 2.20
N ALA A 219 17.27 8.70 2.73
CA ALA A 219 18.27 7.84 2.10
C ALA A 219 17.92 7.52 0.63
N GLY A 220 18.84 7.82 -0.28
CA GLY A 220 18.65 7.65 -1.73
C GLY A 220 17.86 8.77 -2.41
N GLY A 221 17.35 9.75 -1.66
CA GLY A 221 16.86 11.01 -2.20
C GLY A 221 18.01 11.77 -2.87
N LYS A 222 17.74 12.37 -4.03
CA LYS A 222 18.66 13.26 -4.73
C LYS A 222 17.85 14.40 -5.34
N GLY A 223 18.48 15.55 -5.44
CA GLY A 223 17.90 16.72 -6.10
C GLY A 223 18.10 17.98 -5.29
N ASP A 224 17.80 19.11 -5.94
CA ASP A 224 17.79 20.40 -5.31
C ASP A 224 16.54 20.58 -4.43
N CYS A 225 16.54 21.59 -3.57
CA CYS A 225 15.40 21.96 -2.73
C CYS A 225 14.10 22.21 -3.53
N ASP A 226 14.23 22.54 -4.83
CA ASP A 226 13.11 22.77 -5.75
C ASP A 226 12.64 21.50 -6.48
N ALA A 227 13.25 20.33 -6.20
CA ALA A 227 12.89 19.09 -6.84
C ALA A 227 11.45 18.68 -6.48
N ARG A 228 10.60 18.48 -7.51
CA ARG A 228 9.22 18.00 -7.35
C ARG A 228 9.12 16.50 -7.00
N SER A 229 10.22 15.85 -6.65
CA SER A 229 10.22 14.41 -6.38
C SER A 229 9.58 14.11 -5.02
N SER A 230 8.84 13.01 -4.94
CA SER A 230 8.17 12.57 -3.71
C SER A 230 9.16 12.18 -2.59
N ARG A 231 10.42 11.92 -2.95
CA ARG A 231 11.56 11.67 -2.04
C ARG A 231 12.61 12.79 -2.06
N GLY A 232 12.22 13.97 -2.52
CA GLY A 232 13.11 15.13 -2.59
C GLY A 232 13.48 15.64 -1.20
N PRO A 233 14.57 16.41 -1.08
CA PRO A 233 14.92 17.06 0.17
C PRO A 233 13.83 18.05 0.59
N THR A 234 13.73 18.27 1.90
CA THR A 234 13.01 19.40 2.47
C THR A 234 14.04 20.41 2.95
N CYS A 235 13.93 21.64 2.47
CA CYS A 235 14.86 22.71 2.79
C CYS A 235 14.12 23.90 3.41
N VAL A 236 14.74 24.50 4.43
CA VAL A 236 14.29 25.75 5.04
C VAL A 236 15.49 26.70 5.10
N THR A 237 15.32 27.89 4.55
CA THR A 237 16.35 28.94 4.60
C THR A 237 15.92 30.04 5.55
N LEU A 238 16.72 30.29 6.58
CA LEU A 238 16.56 31.40 7.50
C LEU A 238 17.55 32.50 7.17
N LYS A 239 17.06 33.73 7.07
CA LYS A 239 17.92 34.90 6.97
C LYS A 239 18.54 35.16 8.35
N LEU A 240 19.84 35.37 8.37
CA LEU A 240 20.55 35.71 9.59
C LEU A 240 20.22 37.15 10.03
N PRO A 241 20.14 37.41 11.35
CA PRO A 241 20.05 38.75 11.88
C PRO A 241 21.31 39.58 11.58
#